data_AF-A0A3E0P062-F1
#
_entry.id   AF-A0A3E0P062-F1
#
_cell.length_a   1.000
_cell.length_b   1.000
_cell.length_c   1.000
_cell.angle_alpha   90.00
_cell.angle_beta   90.00
_cell.angle_gamma   90.00
#
_symmetry.space_group_name_H-M   'P 1'
#
loop_
_entity.id
_entity.type
_entity.pdbx_description
1 polymer ?
#
loop_
_entity_poly.entity_id
_entity_poly.type
_entity_poly.pdbx_seq_one_letter_code
_entity_poly.pdbx_strand_id
1 'polypeptide(L)'
;MALVAEGHVLVEDVPGVGKTQLAKSLARSIDGAFNRIQFTPDLLPSDVTGVSVWDRNRSEFEFKPGPIFANIVVGDEINRASPKTQSALLEAMEERQVTSDGMTRELGIPFMVVATQNPLEHEGTYPLPEAQLDRFMMRVVIGYPSRQKELEMMDTHGVRSTFLDLEPVATTGEIGEMISIARGVSVSQSVKTYIVDLVEGTRNHTDILLGASPRSALFLQRLSRARAAAQGREYVTPDDIKALAGPVLEHRMSLRPEAQMRGETLTEIIEEVMNRLRVPGTTSRLAT
;
A
#
# COMPACT_ATOMS: atom_id res chain seq x y z
N MET A 1 10.21 0.26 -0.28
CA MET A 1 9.85 -0.14 1.11
C MET A 1 8.60 -1.01 1.13
N ALA A 2 7.42 -0.54 0.68
CA ALA A 2 6.18 -1.34 0.73
C ALA A 2 6.29 -2.71 0.05
N LEU A 3 7.01 -2.82 -1.07
CA LEU A 3 7.20 -4.08 -1.80
C LEU A 3 7.92 -5.13 -0.94
N VAL A 4 9.03 -4.72 -0.33
CA VAL A 4 9.84 -5.55 0.59
C VAL A 4 9.10 -5.80 1.92
N ALA A 5 8.29 -4.85 2.37
CA ALA A 5 7.41 -5.04 3.52
C ALA A 5 6.18 -5.88 3.19
N GLU A 6 6.03 -6.31 1.92
CA GLU A 6 4.96 -7.18 1.46
C GLU A 6 3.56 -6.54 1.61
N GLY A 7 3.49 -5.24 1.33
CA GLY A 7 2.29 -4.42 1.46
C GLY A 7 1.73 -3.88 0.15
N HIS A 8 0.46 -3.54 0.19
CA HIS A 8 -0.27 -2.89 -0.90
C HIS A 8 -0.35 -1.38 -0.64
N VAL A 9 -0.41 -0.59 -1.70
CA VAL A 9 -0.37 0.87 -1.62
C VAL A 9 -1.64 1.45 -2.21
N LEU A 10 -2.29 2.34 -1.45
CA LEU A 10 -3.32 3.22 -1.98
C LEU A 10 -2.65 4.52 -2.44
N VAL A 11 -2.90 4.95 -3.66
CA VAL A 11 -2.35 6.19 -4.18
C VAL A 11 -3.50 7.16 -4.50
N GLU A 12 -3.60 8.24 -3.74
CA GLU A 12 -4.53 9.34 -4.04
C GLU A 12 -3.91 10.26 -5.10
N ASP A 13 -4.67 10.64 -6.13
CA ASP A 13 -4.17 11.47 -7.24
C ASP A 13 -5.02 12.67 -7.61
N VAL A 14 -4.33 13.55 -8.32
CA VAL A 14 -4.87 14.34 -9.44
C VAL A 14 -4.60 13.63 -10.77
N PRO A 15 -5.57 13.51 -11.70
CA PRO A 15 -5.38 12.80 -12.96
C PRO A 15 -4.13 13.23 -13.73
N GLY A 16 -3.37 12.26 -14.25
CA GLY A 16 -2.31 12.51 -15.24
C GLY A 16 -0.86 12.49 -14.73
N VAL A 17 -0.59 12.24 -13.44
CA VAL A 17 0.79 12.23 -12.91
C VAL A 17 1.51 10.87 -12.99
N GLY A 18 1.07 9.99 -13.90
CA GLY A 18 1.89 8.86 -14.35
C GLY A 18 2.00 7.66 -13.39
N LYS A 19 1.03 7.41 -12.50
CA LYS A 19 1.04 6.25 -11.58
C LYS A 19 1.20 4.91 -12.27
N THR A 20 0.48 4.70 -13.36
CA THR A 20 0.61 3.47 -14.15
C THR A 20 2.04 3.32 -14.64
N GLN A 21 2.71 4.41 -15.04
CA GLN A 21 4.11 4.38 -15.45
C GLN A 21 5.05 4.13 -14.28
N LEU A 22 4.77 4.68 -13.09
CA LEU A 22 5.54 4.39 -11.88
C LEU A 22 5.48 2.88 -11.54
N ALA A 23 4.28 2.31 -11.45
CA ALA A 23 4.10 0.90 -11.13
C ALA A 23 4.66 -0.03 -12.23
N LYS A 24 4.50 0.34 -13.50
CA LYS A 24 5.06 -0.40 -14.63
C LYS A 24 6.59 -0.35 -14.63
N SER A 25 7.17 0.81 -14.33
CA SER A 25 8.63 0.97 -14.19
C SER A 25 9.14 0.17 -13.01
N LEU A 26 8.44 0.16 -11.87
CA LEU A 26 8.80 -0.66 -10.73
C LEU A 26 8.83 -2.16 -11.08
N ALA A 27 7.81 -2.66 -11.78
CA ALA A 27 7.77 -4.06 -12.20
C ALA A 27 8.95 -4.41 -13.12
N ARG A 28 9.24 -3.53 -14.10
CA ARG A 28 10.35 -3.74 -15.03
C ARG A 28 11.71 -3.65 -14.35
N SER A 29 11.88 -2.77 -13.35
CA SER A 29 13.11 -2.67 -12.54
C SER A 29 13.41 -3.92 -11.71
N ILE A 30 12.41 -4.76 -11.44
CA ILE A 30 12.56 -6.00 -10.65
C ILE A 30 12.42 -7.29 -11.49
N ASP A 31 12.46 -7.17 -12.83
CA ASP A 31 12.19 -8.26 -13.76
C ASP A 31 10.88 -9.02 -13.44
N GLY A 32 9.86 -8.26 -13.05
CA GLY A 32 8.57 -8.77 -12.59
C GLY A 32 7.47 -8.58 -13.62
N ALA A 33 6.47 -9.47 -13.56
CA ALA A 33 5.25 -9.33 -14.33
C ALA A 33 4.44 -8.10 -13.85
N PHE A 34 3.86 -7.39 -14.82
CA PHE A 34 3.00 -6.24 -14.60
C PHE A 34 1.64 -6.47 -15.24
N ASN A 35 0.57 -6.21 -14.49
CA ASN A 35 -0.78 -6.16 -15.03
C ASN A 35 -1.50 -4.88 -14.57
N ARG A 36 -2.42 -4.41 -15.40
CA ARG A 36 -3.30 -3.28 -15.11
C ARG A 36 -4.75 -3.74 -15.19
N ILE A 37 -5.52 -3.37 -14.19
CA ILE A 37 -6.96 -3.59 -14.09
C ILE A 37 -7.61 -2.22 -14.03
N GLN A 38 -8.41 -1.89 -15.04
CA GLN A 38 -9.27 -0.73 -14.99
C GLN A 38 -10.59 -1.16 -14.36
N PHE A 39 -10.93 -0.59 -13.21
CA PHE A 39 -12.18 -0.91 -12.55
C PHE A 39 -13.32 -0.13 -13.22
N THR A 40 -14.32 -0.88 -13.69
CA THR A 40 -15.53 -0.35 -14.32
C THR A 40 -16.77 -0.95 -13.66
N PRO A 41 -17.95 -0.33 -13.79
CA PRO A 41 -19.17 -0.83 -13.14
C PRO A 41 -19.58 -2.25 -13.56
N ASP A 42 -19.20 -2.67 -14.76
CA ASP A 42 -19.48 -3.98 -15.37
C ASP A 42 -18.42 -5.04 -15.11
N LEU A 43 -17.26 -4.67 -14.53
CA LEU A 43 -16.17 -5.59 -14.24
C LEU A 43 -16.62 -6.68 -13.25
N LEU A 44 -16.47 -7.95 -13.61
CA LEU A 44 -16.83 -9.08 -12.76
C LEU A 44 -15.66 -9.51 -11.86
N PRO A 45 -15.93 -10.15 -10.71
CA PRO A 45 -14.89 -10.75 -9.88
C PRO A 45 -13.93 -11.68 -10.64
N SER A 46 -14.48 -12.50 -11.56
CA SER A 46 -13.70 -13.42 -12.40
C SER A 46 -12.79 -12.72 -13.41
N ASP A 47 -13.09 -11.47 -13.78
CA ASP A 47 -12.21 -10.69 -14.66
C ASP A 47 -10.96 -10.19 -13.91
N VAL A 48 -10.99 -10.21 -12.57
CA VAL A 48 -9.85 -9.90 -11.70
C VAL A 48 -9.09 -11.18 -11.36
N THR A 49 -9.80 -12.20 -10.88
CA THR A 49 -9.21 -13.41 -10.30
C THR A 49 -8.99 -14.54 -11.30
N GLY A 50 -9.65 -14.50 -12.46
CA GLY A 50 -9.59 -15.56 -13.47
C GLY A 50 -10.84 -16.44 -13.48
N VAL A 51 -10.91 -17.29 -14.51
CA VAL A 51 -12.07 -18.15 -14.79
C VAL A 51 -11.62 -19.49 -15.33
N SER A 52 -12.34 -20.55 -14.99
CA SER A 52 -12.16 -21.86 -15.62
C SER A 52 -13.02 -21.97 -16.88
N VAL A 53 -12.38 -22.24 -18.01
CA VAL A 53 -13.04 -22.39 -19.32
C VAL A 53 -12.96 -23.85 -19.74
N TRP A 54 -14.06 -24.39 -20.27
CA TRP A 54 -14.07 -25.76 -20.80
C TRP A 54 -13.27 -25.85 -22.10
N ASP A 55 -12.16 -26.58 -22.08
CA ASP A 55 -11.40 -26.93 -23.28
C ASP A 55 -12.05 -28.14 -23.97
N ARG A 56 -12.68 -27.89 -25.12
CA ARG A 56 -13.36 -28.94 -25.90
C ARG A 56 -12.42 -30.01 -26.45
N ASN A 57 -11.15 -29.69 -26.70
CA ASN A 57 -10.18 -30.64 -27.25
C ASN A 57 -9.71 -31.61 -26.17
N ARG A 58 -9.51 -31.10 -24.95
CA ARG A 58 -8.99 -31.87 -23.81
C ARG A 58 -10.10 -32.46 -22.93
N SER A 59 -11.35 -32.01 -23.13
CA SER A 59 -12.51 -32.36 -22.29
C SER A 59 -12.24 -32.12 -20.80
N GLU A 60 -11.54 -31.02 -20.51
CA GLU A 60 -11.19 -30.60 -19.16
C GLU A 60 -11.46 -29.10 -18.96
N PHE A 61 -11.66 -28.69 -17.71
CA PHE A 61 -11.69 -27.27 -17.36
C PHE A 61 -10.25 -26.74 -17.27
N GLU A 62 -9.91 -25.78 -18.12
CA GLU A 62 -8.64 -25.07 -18.08
C GLU A 62 -8.81 -23.73 -17.37
N PHE A 63 -8.04 -23.51 -16.31
CA PHE A 63 -8.03 -22.22 -15.61
C PHE A 63 -7.27 -21.17 -16.41
N LYS A 64 -7.95 -20.07 -16.74
CA LYS A 64 -7.34 -18.87 -17.31
C LYS A 64 -7.09 -17.86 -16.18
N PRO A 65 -5.82 -17.61 -15.79
CA PRO A 65 -5.50 -16.69 -14.71
C PRO A 65 -5.93 -15.27 -15.07
N GLY A 66 -6.55 -14.60 -14.09
CA GLY A 66 -6.88 -13.19 -14.21
C GLY A 66 -5.64 -12.29 -14.08
N PRO A 67 -5.80 -10.98 -14.32
CA PRO A 67 -4.73 -10.00 -14.23
C PRO A 67 -4.12 -9.88 -12.82
N ILE A 68 -4.76 -10.40 -11.78
CA ILE A 68 -4.18 -10.41 -10.42
C ILE A 68 -2.90 -11.27 -10.32
N PHE A 69 -2.70 -12.23 -11.23
CA PHE A 69 -1.50 -13.06 -11.30
C PHE A 69 -0.35 -12.32 -11.98
N ALA A 70 0.22 -11.34 -11.29
CA ALA A 70 1.44 -10.63 -11.65
C ALA A 70 2.20 -10.21 -10.39
N ASN A 71 3.44 -9.74 -10.52
CA ASN A 71 4.20 -9.25 -9.36
C ASN A 71 3.72 -7.87 -8.91
N ILE A 72 3.43 -6.98 -9.87
CA ILE A 72 2.87 -5.65 -9.62
C ILE A 72 1.56 -5.53 -10.39
N VAL A 73 0.47 -5.26 -9.66
CA VAL A 73 -0.86 -5.04 -10.22
C VAL A 73 -1.31 -3.62 -9.93
N VAL A 74 -1.70 -2.89 -10.98
CA VAL A 74 -2.36 -1.58 -10.83
C VAL A 74 -3.86 -1.77 -10.91
N GLY A 75 -4.56 -1.38 -9.85
CA GLY A 75 -6.03 -1.27 -9.85
C GLY A 75 -6.44 0.18 -9.97
N ASP A 76 -6.81 0.61 -11.17
CA ASP A 76 -7.24 1.99 -11.39
C ASP A 76 -8.71 2.18 -11.08
N GLU A 77 -9.03 3.23 -10.31
CA GLU A 77 -10.39 3.65 -9.97
C GLU A 77 -11.20 2.55 -9.29
N ILE A 78 -10.62 1.91 -8.27
CA ILE A 78 -11.24 0.75 -7.62
C ILE A 78 -12.63 1.04 -7.03
N ASN A 79 -12.92 2.32 -6.77
CA ASN A 79 -14.24 2.79 -6.35
C ASN A 79 -15.30 2.77 -7.47
N ARG A 80 -14.99 2.46 -8.73
CA ARG A 80 -15.98 2.38 -9.82
C ARG A 80 -16.60 0.99 -10.02
N ALA A 81 -15.99 -0.06 -9.51
CA ALA A 81 -16.56 -1.40 -9.61
C ALA A 81 -17.49 -1.73 -8.45
N SER A 82 -18.31 -2.77 -8.65
CA SER A 82 -19.22 -3.27 -7.62
C SER A 82 -18.46 -3.71 -6.35
N PRO A 83 -19.10 -3.67 -5.16
CA PRO A 83 -18.50 -4.17 -3.92
C PRO A 83 -18.02 -5.62 -3.99
N LYS A 84 -18.66 -6.46 -4.82
CA LYS A 84 -18.24 -7.87 -5.03
C LYS A 84 -16.90 -7.95 -5.76
N THR A 85 -16.71 -7.13 -6.79
CA THR A 85 -15.46 -7.07 -7.57
C THR A 85 -14.33 -6.46 -6.75
N GLN A 86 -14.62 -5.41 -5.96
CA GLN A 86 -13.68 -4.86 -4.97
C GLN A 86 -13.24 -5.93 -3.97
N SER A 87 -14.19 -6.71 -3.44
CA SER A 87 -13.91 -7.77 -2.48
C SER A 87 -12.98 -8.85 -3.06
N ALA A 88 -13.14 -9.22 -4.33
CA ALA A 88 -12.27 -10.20 -4.97
C ALA A 88 -10.79 -9.74 -5.05
N LEU A 89 -10.55 -8.45 -5.35
CA LEU A 89 -9.21 -7.88 -5.30
C LEU A 89 -8.66 -7.88 -3.86
N LEU A 90 -9.46 -7.44 -2.90
CA LEU A 90 -9.06 -7.29 -1.50
C LEU A 90 -8.81 -8.63 -0.80
N GLU A 91 -9.55 -9.67 -1.17
CA GLU A 91 -9.33 -11.05 -0.72
C GLU A 91 -8.00 -11.58 -1.25
N ALA A 92 -7.74 -11.40 -2.54
CA ALA A 92 -6.45 -11.77 -3.14
C ALA A 92 -5.26 -11.01 -2.49
N MET A 93 -5.46 -9.75 -2.09
CA MET A 93 -4.46 -8.97 -1.33
C MET A 93 -4.19 -9.55 0.06
N GLU A 94 -5.23 -9.89 0.81
CA GLU A 94 -5.10 -10.37 2.19
C GLU A 94 -4.56 -11.80 2.24
N GLU A 95 -5.14 -12.70 1.44
CA GLU A 95 -4.87 -14.14 1.47
C GLU A 95 -3.68 -14.52 0.58
N ARG A 96 -3.27 -13.64 -0.35
CA ARG A 96 -2.18 -13.88 -1.32
C ARG A 96 -2.39 -15.11 -2.20
N GLN A 97 -3.63 -15.51 -2.34
CA GLN A 97 -4.05 -16.64 -3.15
C GLN A 97 -5.42 -16.34 -3.74
N VAL A 98 -5.77 -17.07 -4.79
CA VAL A 98 -7.10 -17.06 -5.39
C VAL A 98 -7.65 -18.46 -5.33
N THR A 99 -8.87 -18.61 -4.83
CA THR A 99 -9.61 -19.89 -4.88
C THR A 99 -10.73 -19.79 -5.91
N SER A 100 -10.70 -20.68 -6.90
CA SER A 100 -11.73 -20.79 -7.92
C SER A 100 -12.02 -22.26 -8.17
N ASP A 101 -13.30 -22.63 -8.26
CA ASP A 101 -13.77 -24.01 -8.49
C ASP A 101 -13.15 -25.05 -7.52
N GLY A 102 -12.94 -24.66 -6.27
CA GLY A 102 -12.35 -25.52 -5.23
C GLY A 102 -10.84 -25.72 -5.35
N MET A 103 -10.18 -25.08 -6.32
CA MET A 103 -8.72 -25.08 -6.46
C MET A 103 -8.14 -23.73 -6.02
N THR A 104 -7.21 -23.79 -5.06
CA THR A 104 -6.47 -22.62 -4.57
C THR A 104 -5.17 -22.45 -5.33
N ARG A 105 -4.85 -21.20 -5.68
CA ARG A 105 -3.66 -20.81 -6.44
C ARG A 105 -2.96 -19.65 -5.75
N GLU A 106 -1.74 -19.89 -5.31
CA GLU A 106 -0.88 -18.89 -4.71
C GLU A 106 -0.49 -17.80 -5.72
N LEU A 107 -0.41 -16.56 -5.26
CA LEU A 107 0.13 -15.45 -6.02
C LEU A 107 1.66 -15.43 -5.92
N GLY A 108 2.34 -14.88 -6.93
CA GLY A 108 3.79 -14.85 -6.99
C GLY A 108 4.42 -14.02 -5.86
N ILE A 109 5.70 -14.26 -5.56
CA ILE A 109 6.48 -13.40 -4.65
C ILE A 109 7.56 -12.68 -5.49
N PRO A 110 7.67 -11.35 -5.39
CA PRO A 110 6.81 -10.44 -4.64
C PRO A 110 5.44 -10.25 -5.33
N PHE A 111 4.43 -9.88 -4.53
CA PHE A 111 3.11 -9.46 -5.01
C PHE A 111 2.72 -8.14 -4.34
N MET A 112 2.40 -7.14 -5.14
CA MET A 112 1.94 -5.82 -4.69
C MET A 112 0.79 -5.33 -5.57
N VAL A 113 -0.20 -4.75 -4.91
CA VAL A 113 -1.28 -4.00 -5.56
C VAL A 113 -1.05 -2.51 -5.30
N VAL A 114 -1.08 -1.73 -6.36
CA VAL A 114 -1.07 -0.27 -6.34
C VAL A 114 -2.45 0.18 -6.80
N ALA A 115 -3.29 0.61 -5.86
CA ALA A 115 -4.67 0.99 -6.15
C ALA A 115 -4.83 2.51 -6.20
N THR A 116 -5.77 2.99 -7.02
CA THR A 116 -6.14 4.39 -7.09
C THR A 116 -7.65 4.54 -6.88
N GLN A 117 -8.04 5.67 -6.32
CA GLN A 117 -9.44 6.07 -6.19
C GLN A 117 -9.59 7.47 -6.77
N ASN A 118 -10.70 7.72 -7.46
CA ASN A 118 -11.06 9.05 -7.91
C ASN A 118 -12.05 9.67 -6.91
N PRO A 119 -11.65 10.65 -6.10
CA PRO A 119 -12.52 11.24 -5.07
C PRO A 119 -13.56 12.21 -5.63
N LEU A 120 -13.46 12.60 -6.91
CA LEU A 120 -14.31 13.65 -7.50
C LEU A 120 -15.57 13.11 -8.21
N GLU A 121 -15.62 11.81 -8.52
CA GLU A 121 -16.77 11.19 -9.19
C GLU A 121 -17.85 10.76 -8.19
N HIS A 122 -18.96 11.50 -8.15
CA HIS A 122 -20.07 11.28 -7.23
C HIS A 122 -21.16 10.34 -7.80
N GLU A 123 -21.25 10.17 -9.11
CA GLU A 123 -22.22 9.27 -9.75
C GLU A 123 -21.59 7.94 -10.14
N GLY A 124 -22.21 6.83 -9.73
CA GLY A 124 -21.79 5.48 -10.13
C GLY A 124 -20.54 4.96 -9.42
N THR A 125 -20.12 5.56 -8.30
CA THR A 125 -19.00 5.09 -7.49
C THR A 125 -19.47 4.42 -6.19
N TYR A 126 -18.73 3.40 -5.78
CA TYR A 126 -18.84 2.66 -4.52
C TYR A 126 -17.59 2.94 -3.70
N PRO A 127 -17.61 3.90 -2.75
CA PRO A 127 -16.44 4.18 -1.91
C PRO A 127 -16.08 2.93 -1.10
N LEU A 128 -14.79 2.72 -0.89
CA LEU A 128 -14.32 1.65 -0.03
C LEU A 128 -14.65 2.01 1.43
N PRO A 129 -15.35 1.14 2.18
CA PRO A 129 -15.47 1.26 3.61
C PRO A 129 -14.09 1.30 4.30
N GLU A 130 -14.03 1.89 5.49
CA GLU A 130 -12.80 2.03 6.29
C GLU A 130 -12.15 0.66 6.56
N ALA A 131 -12.97 -0.36 6.79
CA ALA A 131 -12.51 -1.75 6.97
C ALA A 131 -11.80 -2.32 5.72
N GLN A 132 -12.11 -1.81 4.53
CA GLN A 132 -11.44 -2.18 3.29
C GLN A 132 -10.17 -1.36 3.06
N LEU A 133 -10.22 -0.06 3.32
CA LEU A 133 -9.05 0.83 3.29
C LEU A 133 -7.93 0.35 4.23
N ASP A 134 -8.31 -0.21 5.38
CA ASP A 134 -7.36 -0.74 6.37
C ASP A 134 -6.45 -1.86 5.83
N ARG A 135 -6.84 -2.55 4.74
CA ARG A 135 -6.01 -3.57 4.08
C ARG A 135 -4.83 -3.00 3.29
N PHE A 136 -4.85 -1.73 2.91
CA PHE A 136 -3.74 -1.08 2.20
C PHE A 136 -2.67 -0.62 3.17
N MET A 137 -1.48 -1.22 3.15
CA MET A 137 -0.38 -0.92 4.10
C MET A 137 -0.09 0.57 4.27
N MET A 138 -0.08 1.32 3.17
CA MET A 138 0.18 2.76 3.19
C MET A 138 -0.65 3.50 2.16
N ARG A 139 -0.92 4.78 2.45
CA ARG A 139 -1.41 5.75 1.49
C ARG A 139 -0.28 6.66 1.04
N VAL A 140 -0.19 6.89 -0.27
CA VAL A 140 0.77 7.82 -0.88
C VAL A 140 -0.01 8.89 -1.63
N VAL A 141 0.29 10.15 -1.33
CA VAL A 141 -0.23 11.29 -2.08
C VAL A 141 0.82 11.70 -3.10
N ILE A 142 0.46 11.69 -4.38
CA ILE A 142 1.31 12.21 -5.46
C ILE A 142 0.71 13.55 -5.88
N GLY A 143 1.40 14.64 -5.54
CA GLY A 143 1.05 15.97 -6.01
C GLY A 143 1.64 16.26 -7.39
N TYR A 144 1.30 17.42 -7.95
CA TYR A 144 1.97 17.91 -9.14
C TYR A 144 3.49 18.05 -8.89
N PRO A 145 4.34 17.71 -9.86
CA PRO A 145 5.77 17.99 -9.77
C PRO A 145 5.99 19.49 -9.57
N SER A 146 7.10 19.86 -8.92
CA SER A 146 7.51 21.25 -8.91
C SER A 146 7.77 21.72 -10.33
N ARG A 147 7.62 23.04 -10.59
CA ARG A 147 7.92 23.63 -11.91
C ARG A 147 9.24 23.14 -12.51
N GLN A 148 10.29 23.02 -11.68
CA GLN A 148 11.60 22.54 -12.12
C GLN A 148 11.56 21.07 -12.56
N LYS A 149 10.89 20.20 -11.79
CA LYS A 149 10.70 18.79 -12.14
C LYS A 149 9.84 18.62 -13.38
N GLU A 150 8.84 19.47 -13.56
CA GLU A 150 7.99 19.47 -14.74
C GLU A 150 8.78 19.87 -16.00
N LEU A 151 9.65 20.87 -15.91
CA LEU A 151 10.58 21.22 -17.00
C LEU A 151 11.56 20.06 -17.32
N GLU A 152 12.15 19.43 -16.30
CA GLU A 152 13.01 18.24 -16.49
C GLU A 152 12.26 17.09 -17.16
N MET A 153 10.99 16.88 -16.80
CA MET A 153 10.13 15.88 -17.42
C MET A 153 9.88 16.20 -18.91
N MET A 154 9.65 17.47 -19.25
CA MET A 154 9.48 17.89 -20.65
C MET A 154 10.73 17.62 -21.48
N ASP A 155 11.92 17.91 -20.94
CA ASP A 155 13.20 17.67 -21.63
C ASP A 155 13.47 16.16 -21.81
N THR A 156 13.10 15.34 -20.82
CA THR A 156 13.39 13.90 -20.80
C THR A 156 12.37 13.07 -21.59
N HIS A 157 11.09 13.44 -21.54
CA HIS A 157 9.98 12.67 -22.12
C HIS A 157 9.41 13.27 -23.42
N GLY A 158 9.87 14.46 -23.83
CA GLY A 158 9.36 15.16 -25.01
C GLY A 158 9.74 14.52 -26.36
N VAL A 159 10.75 13.64 -26.40
CA VAL A 159 11.29 13.07 -27.66
C VAL A 159 11.15 11.55 -27.76
N ARG A 160 11.30 10.81 -26.65
CA ARG A 160 11.14 9.34 -26.61
C ARG A 160 10.75 8.89 -25.20
N SER A 161 9.94 7.82 -25.12
CA SER A 161 9.62 7.19 -23.83
C SER A 161 10.85 6.47 -23.26
N THR A 162 11.42 7.00 -22.18
CA THR A 162 12.55 6.42 -21.42
C THR A 162 12.21 5.06 -20.80
N PHE A 163 10.92 4.71 -20.70
CA PHE A 163 10.48 3.41 -20.22
C PHE A 163 11.07 2.25 -21.03
N LEU A 164 11.28 2.43 -22.34
CA LEU A 164 11.82 1.39 -23.20
C LEU A 164 13.30 1.07 -22.92
N ASP A 165 14.03 2.03 -22.35
CA ASP A 165 15.46 1.91 -22.06
C ASP A 165 15.72 1.46 -20.61
N LEU A 166 14.65 1.23 -19.81
CA LEU A 166 14.77 0.77 -18.43
C LEU A 166 15.26 -0.69 -18.40
N GLU A 167 16.41 -0.93 -17.77
CA GLU A 167 16.93 -2.28 -17.52
C GLU A 167 16.56 -2.73 -16.10
N PRO A 168 16.29 -4.04 -15.88
CA PRO A 168 16.10 -4.57 -14.53
C PRO A 168 17.36 -4.34 -13.69
N VAL A 169 17.18 -3.83 -12.48
CA VAL A 169 18.26 -3.65 -11.48
C VAL A 169 18.22 -4.73 -10.39
N ALA A 170 17.13 -5.49 -10.34
CA ALA A 170 16.94 -6.66 -9.51
C ALA A 170 16.01 -7.64 -10.22
N THR A 171 15.95 -8.86 -9.72
CA THR A 171 15.00 -9.91 -10.11
C THR A 171 13.97 -10.13 -9.02
N THR A 172 12.84 -10.76 -9.36
CA THR A 172 11.81 -11.13 -8.39
C THR A 172 12.34 -12.02 -7.27
N GLY A 173 13.29 -12.92 -7.59
CA GLY A 173 14.00 -13.76 -6.61
C GLY A 173 14.82 -12.94 -5.61
N GLU A 174 15.61 -11.97 -6.09
CA GLU A 174 16.38 -11.06 -5.23
C GLU A 174 15.46 -10.21 -4.35
N ILE A 175 14.30 -9.77 -4.84
CA ILE A 175 13.30 -9.11 -3.98
C ILE A 175 12.78 -10.07 -2.90
N GLY A 176 12.59 -11.35 -3.21
CA GLY A 176 12.27 -12.39 -2.22
C GLY A 176 13.33 -12.54 -1.12
N GLU A 177 14.60 -12.45 -1.49
CA GLU A 177 15.72 -12.41 -0.53
C GLU A 177 15.69 -11.14 0.33
N MET A 178 15.45 -9.98 -0.28
CA MET A 178 15.29 -8.72 0.46
C MET A 178 14.12 -8.76 1.46
N ILE A 179 13.00 -9.39 1.09
CA ILE A 179 11.86 -9.63 2.00
C ILE A 179 12.32 -10.47 3.19
N SER A 180 13.09 -11.53 2.95
CA SER A 180 13.61 -12.43 4.00
C SER A 180 14.57 -11.70 4.94
N ILE A 181 15.48 -10.88 4.40
CA ILE A 181 16.40 -10.03 5.17
C ILE A 181 15.61 -9.04 6.03
N ALA A 182 14.64 -8.33 5.45
CA ALA A 182 13.82 -7.37 6.18
C ALA A 182 13.03 -8.04 7.32
N ARG A 183 12.51 -9.26 7.11
CA ARG A 183 11.83 -10.02 8.17
C ARG A 183 12.75 -10.34 9.36
N GLY A 184 14.05 -10.53 9.10
CA GLY A 184 15.08 -10.78 10.10
C GLY A 184 15.48 -9.57 10.96
N VAL A 185 15.14 -8.35 10.55
CA VAL A 185 15.46 -7.13 11.32
C VAL A 185 14.79 -7.16 12.70
N SER A 186 15.61 -6.94 13.73
CA SER A 186 15.18 -7.00 15.12
C SER A 186 14.30 -5.80 15.50
N VAL A 187 13.30 -6.06 16.33
CA VAL A 187 12.41 -5.03 16.89
C VAL A 187 12.37 -5.26 18.39
N SER A 188 12.97 -4.35 19.15
CA SER A 188 13.04 -4.45 20.61
C SER A 188 11.64 -4.37 21.23
N GLN A 189 11.49 -4.90 22.45
CA GLN A 189 10.24 -4.79 23.18
C GLN A 189 9.83 -3.32 23.39
N SER A 190 10.79 -2.44 23.60
CA SER A 190 10.55 -1.01 23.79
C SER A 190 9.97 -0.32 22.55
N VAL A 191 10.43 -0.69 21.35
CA VAL A 191 9.86 -0.19 20.09
C VAL A 191 8.47 -0.78 19.85
N LYS A 192 8.24 -2.05 20.16
CA LYS A 192 6.89 -2.65 20.09
C LYS A 192 5.90 -1.92 21.00
N THR A 193 6.29 -1.65 22.24
CA THR A 193 5.50 -0.85 23.18
C THR A 193 5.20 0.53 22.59
N TYR A 194 6.20 1.23 22.05
CA TYR A 194 5.98 2.53 21.40
C TYR A 194 4.96 2.47 20.24
N ILE A 195 5.01 1.44 19.40
CA ILE A 195 4.02 1.25 18.31
C ILE A 195 2.61 1.06 18.88
N VAL A 196 2.48 0.25 19.93
CA VAL A 196 1.17 -0.01 20.58
C VAL A 196 0.65 1.26 21.23
N ASP A 197 1.48 1.99 21.96
CA ASP A 197 1.12 3.25 22.62
C ASP A 197 0.69 4.32 21.60
N LEU A 198 1.36 4.38 20.44
CA LEU A 198 0.97 5.26 19.33
C LEU A 198 -0.41 4.93 18.82
N VAL A 199 -0.66 3.66 18.51
CA VAL A 199 -1.96 3.21 17.98
C VAL A 199 -3.07 3.40 19.03
N GLU A 200 -2.81 3.08 20.30
CA GLU A 200 -3.76 3.30 21.40
C GLU A 200 -4.03 4.79 21.62
N GLY A 201 -3.00 5.63 21.56
CA GLY A 201 -3.11 7.08 21.64
C GLY A 201 -4.07 7.65 20.60
N THR A 202 -4.08 7.13 19.37
CA THR A 202 -5.06 7.55 18.35
C THR A 202 -6.49 7.13 18.68
N ARG A 203 -6.71 5.97 19.31
CA ARG A 203 -8.06 5.48 19.66
C ARG A 203 -8.67 6.24 20.83
N ASN A 204 -7.83 6.69 21.75
CA ASN A 204 -8.24 7.42 22.95
C ASN A 204 -8.25 8.95 22.73
N HIS A 205 -7.90 9.42 21.53
CA HIS A 205 -7.90 10.85 21.22
C HIS A 205 -9.34 11.39 21.13
N THR A 206 -9.60 12.53 21.77
CA THR A 206 -10.94 13.13 21.84
C THR A 206 -11.52 13.45 20.48
N ASP A 207 -10.67 13.89 19.56
CA ASP A 207 -11.07 14.39 18.24
C ASP A 207 -11.14 13.32 17.15
N ILE A 208 -10.80 12.08 17.51
CA ILE A 208 -10.84 10.93 16.61
C ILE A 208 -12.16 10.17 16.81
N LEU A 209 -12.86 9.93 15.70
CA LEU A 209 -14.05 9.10 15.63
C LEU A 209 -13.66 7.61 15.50
N LEU A 210 -12.72 7.32 14.59
CA LEU A 210 -12.15 5.99 14.38
C LEU A 210 -10.63 6.08 14.44
N GLY A 211 -10.02 5.43 15.43
CA GLY A 211 -8.56 5.36 15.59
C GLY A 211 -7.92 4.21 14.82
N ALA A 212 -6.59 4.15 14.83
CA ALA A 212 -5.84 3.15 14.08
C ALA A 212 -6.12 1.71 14.55
N SER A 213 -6.22 0.77 13.60
CA SER A 213 -6.49 -0.64 13.87
C SER A 213 -5.27 -1.39 14.44
N PRO A 214 -5.42 -2.61 15.00
CA PRO A 214 -4.28 -3.46 15.31
C PRO A 214 -3.43 -3.80 14.08
N ARG A 215 -4.05 -3.84 12.89
CA ARG A 215 -3.35 -4.03 11.62
C ARG A 215 -2.37 -2.89 11.35
N SER A 216 -2.70 -1.65 11.72
CA SER A 216 -1.77 -0.51 11.65
C SER A 216 -0.46 -0.77 12.40
N ALA A 217 -0.53 -1.35 13.61
CA ALA A 217 0.67 -1.66 14.39
C ALA A 217 1.56 -2.70 13.68
N LEU A 218 0.95 -3.74 13.10
CA LEU A 218 1.66 -4.75 12.33
C LEU A 218 2.32 -4.16 11.07
N PHE A 219 1.62 -3.25 10.38
CA PHE A 219 2.17 -2.58 9.21
C PHE A 219 3.30 -1.60 9.56
N LEU A 220 3.16 -0.82 10.62
CA LEU A 220 4.27 0.00 11.15
C LEU A 220 5.49 -0.86 11.43
N GLN A 221 5.33 -2.00 12.12
CA GLN A 221 6.44 -2.90 12.41
C GLN A 221 7.11 -3.44 11.14
N ARG A 222 6.32 -3.98 10.19
CA ARG A 222 6.84 -4.57 8.94
C ARG A 222 7.53 -3.52 8.06
N LEU A 223 6.93 -2.36 7.90
CA LEU A 223 7.46 -1.29 7.07
C LEU A 223 8.72 -0.67 7.71
N SER A 224 8.76 -0.56 9.04
CA SER A 224 9.94 -0.08 9.77
C SER A 224 11.11 -1.05 9.67
N ARG A 225 10.86 -2.37 9.67
CA ARG A 225 11.89 -3.38 9.36
C ARG A 225 12.47 -3.19 7.96
N ALA A 226 11.61 -3.03 6.95
CA ALA A 226 12.04 -2.79 5.57
C ALA A 226 12.82 -1.47 5.45
N ARG A 227 12.43 -0.43 6.19
CA ARG A 227 13.14 0.86 6.24
C ARG A 227 14.52 0.74 6.88
N ALA A 228 14.61 0.06 8.02
CA ALA A 228 15.88 -0.18 8.70
C ALA A 228 16.85 -1.00 7.83
N ALA A 229 16.36 -2.08 7.21
CA ALA A 229 17.15 -2.88 6.26
C ALA A 229 17.65 -2.05 5.07
N ALA A 230 16.79 -1.20 4.48
CA ALA A 230 17.18 -0.32 3.38
C ALA A 230 18.24 0.73 3.77
N GLN A 231 18.39 1.00 5.06
CA GLN A 231 19.44 1.87 5.62
C GLN A 231 20.66 1.09 6.13
N GLY A 232 20.73 -0.22 5.88
CA GLY A 232 21.82 -1.08 6.34
C GLY A 232 21.82 -1.37 7.84
N ARG A 233 20.67 -1.18 8.52
CA ARG A 233 20.52 -1.45 9.96
C ARG A 233 19.83 -2.77 10.23
N GLU A 234 20.30 -3.49 11.24
CA GLU A 234 19.75 -4.77 11.70
C GLU A 234 18.70 -4.63 12.82
N TYR A 235 18.37 -3.40 13.21
CA TYR A 235 17.38 -3.09 14.24
C TYR A 235 16.56 -1.86 13.88
N VAL A 236 15.29 -1.87 14.31
CA VAL A 236 14.36 -0.75 14.16
C VAL A 236 14.53 0.26 15.29
N THR A 237 14.44 1.55 14.98
CA THR A 237 14.41 2.65 15.97
C THR A 237 13.03 3.31 16.03
N PRO A 238 12.71 4.07 17.11
CA PRO A 238 11.48 4.86 17.17
C PRO A 238 11.33 5.86 16.02
N ASP A 239 12.44 6.38 15.48
CA ASP A 239 12.41 7.32 14.35
C ASP A 239 11.94 6.67 13.05
N ASP A 240 12.15 5.36 12.88
CA ASP A 240 11.54 4.61 11.77
C ASP A 240 10.02 4.60 11.87
N ILE A 241 9.49 4.42 13.10
CA ILE A 241 8.05 4.42 13.35
C ILE A 241 7.47 5.79 13.03
N LYS A 242 8.10 6.86 13.55
CA LYS A 242 7.66 8.25 13.35
C LYS A 242 7.63 8.63 11.87
N ALA A 243 8.68 8.29 11.13
CA ALA A 243 8.78 8.58 9.70
C ALA A 243 7.70 7.86 8.85
N LEU A 244 7.10 6.79 9.38
CA LEU A 244 6.09 5.99 8.70
C LEU A 244 4.68 6.20 9.28
N ALA A 245 4.53 6.94 10.37
CA ALA A 245 3.25 7.13 11.06
C ALA A 245 2.19 7.79 10.17
N GLY A 246 2.49 8.91 9.51
CA GLY A 246 1.55 9.57 8.59
C GLY A 246 1.08 8.64 7.46
N PRO A 247 2.00 8.16 6.60
CA PRO A 247 1.63 7.32 5.45
C PRO A 247 0.91 6.01 5.79
N VAL A 248 1.11 5.49 7.02
CA VAL A 248 0.43 4.26 7.47
C VAL A 248 -0.88 4.59 8.21
N LEU A 249 -0.97 5.63 9.04
CA LEU A 249 -2.12 5.80 9.92
C LEU A 249 -3.25 6.62 9.30
N GLU A 250 -2.95 7.61 8.46
CA GLU A 250 -3.93 8.62 8.05
C GLU A 250 -5.19 8.06 7.38
N HIS A 251 -5.06 7.17 6.39
CA HIS A 251 -6.21 6.63 5.64
C HIS A 251 -7.05 5.62 6.41
N ARG A 252 -6.66 5.31 7.65
CA ARG A 252 -7.34 4.35 8.54
C ARG A 252 -8.12 5.03 9.64
N MET A 253 -8.01 6.35 9.75
CA MET A 253 -8.58 7.12 10.82
C MET A 253 -9.60 8.11 10.28
N SER A 254 -10.57 8.46 11.12
CA SER A 254 -11.53 9.50 10.81
C SER A 254 -11.67 10.45 11.99
N LEU A 255 -11.76 11.73 11.68
CA LEU A 255 -12.01 12.80 12.64
C LEU A 255 -13.49 12.84 13.01
N ARG A 256 -13.79 13.30 14.22
CA ARG A 256 -15.15 13.69 14.60
C ARG A 256 -15.56 14.95 13.82
N PRO A 257 -16.85 15.14 13.51
CA PRO A 257 -17.32 16.32 12.78
C PRO A 257 -16.89 17.65 13.42
N GLU A 258 -16.87 17.72 14.75
CA GLU A 258 -16.50 18.92 15.49
C GLU A 258 -15.03 19.30 15.28
N ALA A 259 -14.14 18.30 15.18
CA ALA A 259 -12.72 18.51 14.92
C ALA A 259 -12.48 18.94 13.46
N GLN A 260 -13.21 18.34 12.52
CA GLN A 260 -13.19 18.76 11.12
C GLN A 260 -13.62 20.23 10.97
N MET A 261 -14.65 20.67 11.71
CA MET A 261 -15.11 22.07 11.69
C MET A 261 -14.07 23.05 12.26
N ARG A 262 -13.22 22.61 13.19
CA ARG A 262 -12.09 23.42 13.70
C ARG A 262 -10.91 23.46 12.74
N GLY A 263 -10.95 22.70 11.65
CA GLY A 263 -9.88 22.61 10.67
C GLY A 263 -8.72 21.71 11.10
N GLU A 264 -8.91 20.87 12.12
CA GLU A 264 -7.88 19.91 12.53
C GLU A 264 -7.65 18.86 11.44
N THR A 265 -6.39 18.45 11.30
CA THR A 265 -5.99 17.40 10.36
C THR A 265 -5.53 16.14 11.09
N LEU A 266 -5.70 14.98 10.45
CA LEU A 266 -5.19 13.71 10.99
C LEU A 266 -3.66 13.73 11.16
N THR A 267 -2.95 14.42 10.26
CA THR A 267 -1.49 14.57 10.33
C THR A 267 -1.08 15.30 11.62
N GLU A 268 -1.73 16.41 11.96
CA GLU A 268 -1.46 17.15 13.20
C GLU A 268 -1.75 16.30 14.45
N ILE A 269 -2.86 15.56 14.47
CA ILE A 269 -3.19 14.67 15.60
C ILE A 269 -2.15 13.54 15.74
N ILE A 270 -1.71 12.94 14.64
CA ILE A 270 -0.66 11.90 14.68
C ILE A 270 0.62 12.49 15.27
N GLU A 271 1.03 13.68 14.84
CA GLU A 271 2.18 14.39 15.39
C GLU A 271 2.02 14.71 16.88
N GLU A 272 0.85 15.19 17.29
CA GLU A 272 0.51 15.46 18.69
C GLU A 272 0.64 14.20 19.56
N VAL A 273 0.06 13.08 19.11
CA VAL A 273 0.17 11.78 19.81
C VAL A 273 1.63 11.36 19.90
N MET A 274 2.40 11.43 18.79
CA MET A 274 3.82 11.08 18.79
C MET A 274 4.66 11.94 19.74
N ASN A 275 4.34 13.23 19.85
CA ASN A 275 5.04 14.18 20.72
C ASN A 275 4.72 13.98 22.21
N ARG A 276 3.52 13.49 22.53
CA ARG A 276 3.13 13.14 23.91
C ARG A 276 3.78 11.84 24.39
N LEU A 277 4.04 10.92 23.48
CA LEU A 277 4.62 9.61 23.82
C LEU A 277 6.10 9.73 24.18
N ARG A 278 6.47 9.07 25.29
CA ARG A 278 7.87 8.99 25.69
C ARG A 278 8.63 8.11 24.69
N VAL A 279 9.65 8.68 24.06
CA VAL A 279 10.54 7.91 23.20
C VAL A 279 11.36 6.95 24.06
N PRO A 280 11.37 5.64 23.77
CA PRO A 280 12.15 4.69 24.55
C PRO A 280 13.65 4.99 24.51
N GLY A 281 14.31 4.95 25.66
CA GLY A 281 15.76 5.22 25.79
C GLY A 281 16.11 6.65 26.24
N THR A 282 15.15 7.58 26.24
CA THR A 282 15.34 8.90 26.85
C THR A 282 15.18 8.79 28.37
N THR A 283 16.21 8.33 29.06
CA THR A 283 16.35 8.62 30.49
C THR A 283 16.47 10.14 30.60
N SER A 284 15.40 10.80 31.00
CA SER A 284 15.47 12.18 31.46
C SER A 284 16.44 12.22 32.64
N ARG A 285 17.68 12.65 32.37
CA ARG A 285 18.56 13.15 33.43
C ARG A 285 17.94 14.47 33.87
N LEU A 286 16.94 14.40 34.75
CA LEU A 286 16.63 15.52 35.62
C LEU A 286 17.88 15.69 36.50
N ALA A 287 18.66 16.71 36.16
CA ALA A 287 19.73 17.21 37.00
C ALA A 287 19.14 17.49 38.39
N THR A 288 19.81 16.92 39.39
CA THR A 288 19.59 17.19 40.81
C THR A 288 20.17 18.55 41.17
#